data_AF-A0A925Z3K0-F1
#
_entry.id   AF-A0A925Z3K0-F1
#
_cell.length_a   1.000
_cell.length_b   1.000
_cell.length_c   1.000
_cell.angle_alpha   90.00
_cell.angle_beta   90.00
_cell.angle_gamma   90.00
#
_symmetry.space_group_name_H-M   'P 1'
#
loop_
_entity.id
_entity.type
_entity.pdbx_description
1 polymer ?
#
loop_
_entity_poly.entity_id
_entity_poly.type
_entity_poly.pdbx_seq_one_letter_code
_entity_poly.pdbx_strand_id
1 'polypeptide(L)'
;MALLSFEKKYRVRGGTLIGGDLFDFWVGPFYVGFFGVTTIFFTFIGVALILWGAALGPTWNIWQISINPPDIKYGLGLAPMKEGG
;
A
#
# COMPACT_ATOMS: atom_id res chain seq x y z
N MET A 1 -0.13 12.24 -22.26
CA MET A 1 0.73 12.11 -21.06
C MET A 1 1.56 13.36 -20.93
N ALA A 2 1.55 14.01 -19.78
CA ALA A 2 2.45 15.13 -19.51
C ALA A 2 3.85 14.57 -19.20
N LEU A 3 4.86 15.04 -19.93
CA LEU A 3 6.27 14.79 -19.64
C LEU A 3 6.96 16.14 -19.52
N LEU A 4 8.02 16.22 -18.72
CA LEU A 4 8.90 17.38 -18.78
C LEU A 4 9.60 17.43 -20.15
N SER A 5 9.96 18.64 -20.61
CA SER A 5 10.56 18.85 -21.94
C SER A 5 11.81 18.00 -22.19
N PHE A 6 12.54 17.64 -21.13
CA PHE A 6 13.78 16.87 -21.18
C PHE A 6 13.62 15.38 -20.79
N GLU A 7 12.44 14.93 -20.37
CA GLU A 7 12.25 13.63 -19.71
C GLU A 7 12.24 12.45 -20.68
N LYS A 8 11.75 12.66 -21.91
CA LYS A 8 11.51 11.58 -22.89
C LYS A 8 12.75 10.72 -23.17
N LYS A 9 13.95 11.31 -23.17
CA LYS A 9 15.20 10.59 -23.43
C LYS A 9 15.62 9.63 -22.30
N TYR A 10 15.06 9.79 -21.09
CA TYR A 10 15.40 8.98 -19.92
C TYR A 10 14.42 7.84 -19.67
N ARG A 11 13.20 7.90 -20.22
CA ARG A 11 12.22 6.81 -20.12
C ARG A 11 12.53 5.72 -21.13
N VAL A 12 13.58 4.96 -20.85
CA VAL A 12 14.04 3.81 -21.64
C VAL A 12 13.67 2.51 -20.94
N ARG A 13 13.50 1.45 -21.73
CA ARG A 13 13.20 0.10 -21.24
C ARG A 13 14.39 -0.52 -20.50
N GLY A 14 14.10 -1.28 -19.45
CA GLY A 14 15.07 -2.09 -18.71
C GLY A 14 15.43 -1.54 -17.33
N GLY A 15 16.18 -2.34 -16.56
CA GLY A 15 16.54 -2.03 -15.15
C GLY A 15 15.58 -2.62 -14.10
N THR A 16 14.57 -3.38 -14.52
CA THR A 16 13.67 -4.11 -13.62
C THR A 16 14.39 -5.28 -12.94
N LEU A 17 14.19 -5.46 -11.63
CA LEU A 17 14.72 -6.63 -10.92
C LEU A 17 13.86 -7.89 -11.13
N ILE A 18 12.54 -7.73 -11.24
CA ILE A 18 11.55 -8.80 -11.36
C ILE A 18 10.49 -8.39 -12.39
N GLY A 19 10.01 -9.34 -13.19
CA GLY A 19 8.91 -9.14 -14.14
C GLY A 19 9.34 -8.66 -15.53
N GLY A 20 10.59 -8.22 -15.70
CA GLY A 20 11.07 -7.72 -16.99
C GLY A 20 10.15 -6.62 -17.51
N ASP A 21 9.79 -6.74 -18.78
CA ASP A 21 8.89 -5.83 -19.49
C ASP A 21 7.45 -5.77 -18.97
N LEU A 22 6.99 -6.77 -18.22
CA LEU A 22 5.57 -6.93 -17.93
C LEU A 22 4.98 -5.72 -17.20
N PHE A 23 5.78 -5.06 -16.36
CA PHE A 23 5.39 -3.88 -15.60
C PHE A 23 6.32 -2.68 -15.83
N ASP A 24 7.17 -2.72 -16.86
CA ASP A 24 8.12 -1.66 -17.19
C ASP A 24 7.42 -0.51 -17.95
N PHE A 25 6.59 0.24 -17.23
CA PHE A 25 5.87 1.39 -17.77
C PHE A 25 5.59 2.44 -16.69
N TRP A 26 5.07 3.58 -17.13
CA TRP A 26 4.72 4.71 -16.26
C TRP A 26 3.22 5.00 -16.31
N VAL A 27 2.67 5.42 -15.18
CA VAL A 27 1.33 6.03 -15.07
C VAL A 27 1.50 7.48 -14.64
N GLY A 28 1.38 8.40 -15.60
CA GLY A 28 1.70 9.81 -15.38
C GLY A 28 3.18 10.00 -15.02
N PRO A 29 3.51 10.66 -13.89
CA PRO A 29 4.90 10.82 -13.43
C PRO A 29 5.43 9.59 -12.67
N PHE A 30 4.57 8.66 -12.26
CA PHE A 30 4.96 7.51 -11.43
C PHE A 30 5.39 6.34 -12.31
N TYR A 31 6.60 5.84 -12.07
CA TYR A 31 7.05 4.55 -12.61
C TYR A 31 6.36 3.41 -11.86
N VAL A 32 5.95 2.36 -12.57
CA VAL A 32 5.21 1.23 -12.01
C VAL A 32 6.19 0.14 -11.56
N GLY A 33 6.69 -0.67 -12.48
CA GLY A 33 7.48 -1.86 -12.16
C GLY A 33 6.70 -2.89 -11.33
N PHE A 34 7.29 -4.07 -11.12
CA PHE A 34 6.69 -5.09 -10.26
C PHE A 34 6.42 -4.55 -8.84
N PHE A 35 7.36 -3.80 -8.29
CA PHE A 35 7.23 -3.27 -6.94
C PHE A 35 6.14 -2.20 -6.81
N GLY A 36 5.92 -1.34 -7.81
CA GLY A 36 4.80 -0.40 -7.77
C GLY A 36 3.43 -1.10 -7.73
N VAL A 37 3.28 -2.23 -8.44
CA VAL A 37 2.07 -3.06 -8.35
C VAL A 37 1.92 -3.66 -6.95
N THR A 38 2.98 -4.21 -6.37
CA THR A 38 2.91 -4.75 -5.00
C THR A 38 2.64 -3.66 -3.96
N THR A 39 3.22 -2.46 -4.14
CA THR A 39 3.00 -1.32 -3.26
C THR A 39 1.52 -0.92 -3.29
N ILE A 40 0.92 -0.72 -4.46
CA ILE A 40 -0.49 -0.31 -4.52
C ILE A 40 -1.42 -1.39 -3.95
N PHE A 41 -1.11 -2.68 -4.16
CA PHE A 41 -1.85 -3.78 -3.58
C PHE A 41 -1.83 -3.76 -2.03
N PHE A 42 -0.64 -3.70 -1.42
CA PHE A 42 -0.53 -3.69 0.04
C PHE A 42 -1.01 -2.38 0.67
N THR A 43 -0.77 -1.24 0.03
CA THR A 43 -1.30 0.05 0.48
C THR A 43 -2.82 0.05 0.42
N PHE A 44 -3.43 -0.47 -0.65
CA PHE A 44 -4.88 -0.55 -0.77
C PHE A 44 -5.50 -1.43 0.33
N ILE A 45 -4.96 -2.63 0.54
CA ILE A 45 -5.44 -3.54 1.59
C ILE A 45 -5.25 -2.92 2.98
N GLY A 46 -4.08 -2.35 3.26
CA GLY A 46 -3.80 -1.72 4.56
C GLY A 46 -4.74 -0.56 4.87
N VAL A 47 -4.95 0.35 3.91
CA VAL A 47 -5.88 1.48 4.08
C VAL A 47 -7.33 0.98 4.22
N ALA A 48 -7.74 -0.04 3.45
CA ALA A 48 -9.07 -0.63 3.58
C ALA A 48 -9.29 -1.25 4.97
N LEU A 49 -8.29 -1.94 5.53
CA LEU A 49 -8.35 -2.51 6.88
C LEU A 49 -8.38 -1.43 7.97
N ILE A 50 -7.68 -0.31 7.79
CA ILE A 50 -7.79 0.85 8.71
C ILE A 50 -9.21 1.41 8.70
N LEU A 51 -9.81 1.60 7.52
CA LEU A 51 -11.18 2.09 7.40
C LEU A 51 -12.19 1.10 8.01
N TRP A 52 -11.97 -0.19 7.80
CA TRP A 52 -12.78 -1.24 8.42
C TRP A 52 -12.66 -1.23 9.95
N GLY A 53 -11.44 -1.13 10.48
CA GLY A 53 -11.20 -1.04 11.92
C GLY A 53 -11.81 0.22 12.54
N ALA A 54 -11.72 1.36 11.85
CA ALA A 54 -12.38 2.60 12.26
C ALA A 54 -13.91 2.46 12.32
N ALA A 55 -14.51 1.75 11.34
CA ALA A 55 -15.94 1.47 11.31
C ALA A 55 -16.43 0.56 12.45
N LEU A 56 -15.56 -0.31 12.98
CA LEU A 56 -15.83 -1.14 14.15
C LEU A 56 -15.61 -0.40 15.49
N GLY A 57 -14.85 0.70 15.46
CA GLY A 57 -14.57 1.53 16.61
C GLY A 57 -15.73 2.47 16.99
N PRO A 58 -15.58 3.25 18.07
CA PRO A 58 -16.65 4.11 18.59
C PRO A 58 -16.77 5.46 17.87
N THR A 59 -15.86 5.82 16.95
CA THR A 59 -15.77 7.17 16.39
C THR A 59 -15.14 7.21 14.99
N TRP A 60 -15.53 8.22 14.21
CA TRP A 60 -14.92 8.59 12.92
C TRP A 60 -14.09 9.88 13.00
N ASN A 61 -13.89 10.43 14.20
CA ASN A 61 -12.98 11.56 14.38
C ASN A 61 -11.55 11.10 14.07
N ILE A 62 -10.99 11.61 12.98
CA ILE A 62 -9.64 11.28 12.48
C ILE A 62 -8.53 11.43 13.52
N TRP A 63 -8.72 12.25 14.56
CA TRP A 63 -7.76 12.44 15.65
C TRP A 63 -7.91 11.42 16.78
N GLN A 64 -8.97 10.61 16.78
CA GLN A 64 -9.32 9.66 17.83
C GLN A 64 -9.41 8.21 17.34
N ILE A 65 -9.27 7.97 16.03
CA ILE A 65 -9.19 6.61 15.48
C ILE A 65 -7.90 5.94 16.00
N SER A 66 -8.04 4.76 16.59
CA SER A 66 -6.92 3.93 17.02
C SER A 66 -7.19 2.47 16.67
N ILE A 67 -6.21 1.81 16.06
CA ILE A 67 -6.20 0.37 15.80
C ILE A 67 -5.13 -0.23 16.71
N ASN A 68 -5.58 -0.91 17.77
CA ASN A 68 -4.70 -1.37 18.85
C ASN A 68 -4.17 -2.79 18.59
N PRO A 69 -2.96 -3.12 19.07
CA PRO A 69 -2.42 -4.48 19.03
C PRO A 69 -3.20 -5.42 19.97
N PRO A 70 -3.00 -6.74 19.86
CA PRO A 70 -3.70 -7.70 20.68
C PRO A 70 -3.15 -7.73 22.13
N ASP A 71 -3.96 -8.25 23.04
CA ASP A 71 -3.57 -8.47 24.43
C ASP A 71 -2.32 -9.37 24.55
N ILE A 72 -1.49 -9.13 25.57
CA ILE A 72 -0.26 -9.89 25.85
C ILE A 72 -0.51 -11.40 25.99
N LYS A 73 -1.72 -11.81 26.41
CA LYS A 73 -2.12 -13.22 26.54
C LYS A 73 -2.03 -13.99 25.22
N TYR A 74 -2.10 -13.30 24.08
CA TYR A 74 -1.96 -13.90 22.75
C TYR A 74 -0.48 -14.17 22.36
N GLY A 75 0.49 -13.60 23.08
CA GLY A 75 1.91 -13.81 22.81
C GLY A 75 2.29 -13.42 21.37
N LEU A 76 2.88 -14.37 20.64
CA LEU A 76 3.23 -14.23 19.21
C LEU A 76 2.21 -14.90 18.27
N GLY A 77 1.07 -15.32 18.81
CA GLY A 77 0.00 -15.94 18.06
C GLY A 77 -0.88 -14.92 17.32
N LEU A 78 -1.69 -15.43 16.40
CA LEU A 78 -2.73 -14.64 15.75
C LEU A 78 -3.91 -14.40 16.72
N ALA A 79 -4.40 -13.18 16.77
CA ALA A 79 -5.57 -12.79 17.54
C ALA A 79 -6.82 -12.65 16.64
N PRO A 80 -8.04 -12.70 17.20
CA PRO A 80 -9.24 -12.34 16.45
C PRO A 80 -9.16 -10.91 15.89
N MET A 81 -9.72 -10.69 14.69
CA MET A 81 -9.71 -9.37 14.01
C MET A 81 -10.28 -8.21 14.83
N LYS A 82 -11.21 -8.48 15.77
CA LYS A 82 -11.77 -7.46 16.66
C LYS A 82 -10.95 -7.22 17.93
N GLU A 83 -9.93 -8.03 18.17
CA GLU A 83 -9.11 -8.04 19.37
C GLU A 83 -7.61 -7.85 19.05
N GLY A 84 -7.30 -7.17 17.94
CA GLY A 84 -5.94 -6.79 17.54
C GLY A 84 -5.29 -7.66 16.45
N GLY A 85 -6.05 -8.55 15.80
CA GLY A 85 -5.61 -9.32 14.63
C GLY A 85 -5.63 -8.57 13.31
#